data_AF-A0A645B921-F1
#
_entry.id   AF-A0A645B921-F1
#
_cell.length_a   1.000
_cell.length_b   1.000
_cell.length_c   1.000
_cell.angle_alpha   90.00
_cell.angle_beta   90.00
_cell.angle_gamma   90.00
#
_symmetry.space_group_name_H-M   'P 1'
#
loop_
_entity.id
_entity.type
_entity.pdbx_description
1 polymer ?
#
loop_
_entity_poly.entity_id
_entity_poly.type
_entity_poly.pdbx_seq_one_letter_code
_entity_poly.pdbx_strand_id
1 'polypeptide(L)'
;MESAQGSVQEKGYISTFPLLFNMENKPVYQLSLKDDAGLIKMYAFVNATNYQKVGTGNSLAAAWSAYTGGVVSTTTDEEEEVVETETLSGAITALESVVIDGETTYYFMLEGDAETIYIAKVSIDKQLPFIKAGDSVTIEVDGARVVSIIKQ
;
A
#
# COMPACT_ATOMS: atom_id res chain seq x y z
N MET A 1 -3.44 26.91 2.83
CA MET A 1 -3.65 26.64 1.38
C MET A 1 -2.60 27.32 0.52
N GLU A 2 -2.17 28.52 0.90
CA GLU A 2 -1.09 29.26 0.24
C GLU A 2 0.18 28.42 -0.01
N SER A 3 0.47 27.42 0.84
CA SER A 3 1.57 26.47 0.61
C SER A 3 1.53 25.81 -0.77
N ALA A 4 0.37 25.32 -1.22
CA ALA A 4 0.27 24.65 -2.51
C ALA A 4 0.31 25.62 -3.69
N GLN A 5 -0.18 26.86 -3.50
CA GLN A 5 -0.07 27.91 -4.51
C GLN A 5 1.36 28.41 -4.62
N GLY A 6 2.09 28.50 -3.50
CA GLY A 6 3.51 28.83 -3.46
C GLY A 6 4.36 27.85 -4.24
N SER A 7 4.05 26.54 -4.17
CA SER A 7 4.75 25.50 -4.95
C SER A 7 4.56 25.62 -6.46
N VAL A 8 3.57 26.36 -6.95
CA VAL A 8 3.31 26.58 -8.39
C VAL A 8 3.09 28.05 -8.70
N GLN A 9 3.73 28.95 -7.96
CA GLN A 9 3.48 30.39 -8.04
C GLN A 9 3.73 30.93 -9.46
N GLU A 10 4.72 30.39 -10.16
CA GLU A 10 5.04 30.70 -11.55
C GLU A 10 3.91 30.41 -12.54
N LYS A 11 2.97 29.51 -12.20
CA LYS A 11 1.86 29.10 -13.06
C LYS A 11 0.58 29.92 -12.84
N GLY A 12 0.54 30.77 -11.82
CA GLY A 12 -0.62 31.61 -11.49
C GLY A 12 -1.86 30.83 -11.05
N TYR A 13 -1.73 29.56 -10.63
CA TYR A 13 -2.90 28.75 -10.29
C TYR A 13 -3.50 29.08 -8.93
N ILE A 14 -4.83 29.01 -8.86
CA ILE A 14 -5.61 29.31 -7.66
C ILE A 14 -6.05 28.01 -6.99
N SER A 15 -5.80 27.89 -5.68
CA SER A 15 -6.25 26.74 -4.90
C SER A 15 -7.75 26.78 -4.60
N THR A 16 -8.40 25.62 -4.71
CA THR A 16 -9.81 25.42 -4.32
C THR A 16 -9.92 25.11 -2.82
N PHE A 17 -11.15 25.03 -2.29
CA PHE A 17 -11.41 24.65 -0.91
C PHE A 17 -10.76 23.28 -0.56
N PRO A 18 -10.09 23.15 0.60
CA PRO A 18 -9.36 21.94 0.94
C PRO A 18 -10.31 20.88 1.50
N LEU A 19 -10.14 19.66 1.04
CA LEU A 19 -10.80 18.51 1.65
C LEU A 19 -9.81 17.76 2.52
N LEU A 20 -10.14 17.62 3.81
CA LEU A 20 -9.30 16.89 4.76
C LEU A 20 -9.62 15.39 4.70
N PHE A 21 -8.59 14.59 4.46
CA PHE A 21 -8.67 13.13 4.46
C PHE A 21 -7.66 12.54 5.45
N ASN A 22 -7.97 11.35 5.95
CA ASN A 22 -6.98 10.50 6.61
C ASN A 22 -6.47 9.49 5.59
N MET A 23 -5.19 9.58 5.22
CA MET A 23 -4.53 8.65 4.30
C MET A 23 -3.34 8.03 5.03
N GLU A 24 -3.35 6.70 5.20
CA GLU A 24 -2.28 5.95 5.89
C GLU A 24 -2.00 6.48 7.32
N ASN A 25 -3.06 6.73 8.11
CA ASN A 25 -2.98 7.34 9.44
C ASN A 25 -2.35 8.75 9.49
N LYS A 26 -2.26 9.43 8.34
CA LYS A 26 -1.77 10.81 8.23
C LYS A 26 -2.92 11.73 7.77
N PRO A 27 -3.18 12.83 8.48
CA PRO A 27 -4.14 13.83 8.02
C PRO A 27 -3.53 14.63 6.85
N VAL A 28 -4.21 14.61 5.70
CA VAL A 28 -3.75 15.27 4.46
C VAL A 28 -4.89 16.08 3.85
N TYR A 29 -4.59 17.30 3.45
CA TYR A 29 -5.49 18.12 2.65
C TYR A 29 -5.29 17.83 1.17
N GLN A 30 -6.39 17.48 0.49
CA GLN A 30 -6.46 17.41 -0.96
C GLN A 30 -7.08 18.70 -1.50
N LEU A 31 -6.49 19.24 -2.56
CA LEU A 31 -7.01 20.42 -3.24
C LEU A 31 -6.73 20.38 -4.74
N SER A 32 -7.64 20.97 -5.51
CA SER A 32 -7.43 21.23 -6.94
C SER A 32 -6.91 22.64 -7.15
N LEU A 33 -6.06 22.79 -8.16
CA LEU A 33 -5.46 24.04 -8.61
C LEU A 33 -6.05 24.39 -9.98
N LYS A 34 -6.64 25.59 -10.07
CA LYS A 34 -7.36 26.08 -11.24
C LYS A 34 -6.64 27.24 -11.91
N ASP A 35 -6.85 27.40 -13.21
CA ASP A 35 -6.48 28.64 -13.91
C ASP A 35 -7.51 29.76 -13.68
N ASP A 36 -7.24 30.96 -14.21
CA ASP A 36 -8.15 32.11 -14.15
C ASP A 36 -9.52 31.87 -14.81
N ALA A 37 -9.61 30.91 -15.73
CA ALA A 37 -10.86 30.50 -16.35
C ALA A 37 -11.65 29.51 -15.46
N GLY A 38 -11.12 29.12 -14.31
CA GLY A 38 -11.76 28.22 -13.35
C GLY A 38 -11.62 26.73 -13.71
N LEU A 39 -10.81 26.38 -14.70
CA LEU A 39 -10.58 24.99 -15.11
C LEU A 39 -9.50 24.36 -14.25
N ILE A 40 -9.73 23.11 -13.82
CA ILE A 40 -8.74 22.34 -13.06
C ILE A 40 -7.58 21.99 -13.98
N LYS A 41 -6.37 22.38 -13.57
CA LYS A 41 -5.12 22.07 -14.27
C LYS A 41 -4.25 21.10 -13.50
N MET A 42 -4.36 21.11 -12.18
CA MET A 42 -3.46 20.36 -11.30
C MET A 42 -4.13 19.99 -9.99
N TYR A 43 -3.59 18.98 -9.33
CA TYR A 43 -3.98 18.54 -8.00
C TYR A 43 -2.81 18.73 -7.05
N ALA A 44 -3.11 18.91 -5.77
CA ALA A 44 -2.11 19.01 -4.73
C ALA A 44 -2.55 18.32 -3.44
N PHE A 45 -1.57 17.78 -2.74
CA PHE A 45 -1.70 17.24 -1.40
C PHE A 45 -0.80 18.03 -0.45
N VAL A 46 -1.32 18.39 0.71
CA VAL A 46 -0.61 19.15 1.75
C VAL A 46 -0.77 18.43 3.07
N ASN A 47 0.34 18.19 3.78
CA ASN A 47 0.26 17.56 5.10
C ASN A 47 -0.42 18.52 6.10
N ALA A 48 -1.41 18.04 6.84
CA ALA A 48 -2.16 18.88 7.77
C ALA A 48 -1.38 19.25 9.04
N THR A 49 -0.32 18.49 9.36
CA THR A 49 0.58 18.74 10.49
C THR A 49 1.80 19.55 10.07
N ASN A 50 2.31 19.32 8.85
CA ASN A 50 3.45 20.04 8.27
C ASN A 50 3.10 20.66 6.91
N TYR A 51 2.60 21.89 6.94
CA TYR A 51 2.17 22.63 5.74
C TYR A 51 3.27 22.95 4.72
N GLN A 52 4.54 22.70 5.01
CA GLN A 52 5.63 22.84 4.04
C GLN A 52 5.76 21.60 3.15
N LYS A 53 5.22 20.45 3.58
CA LYS A 53 5.21 19.23 2.78
C LYS A 53 4.03 19.28 1.81
N VAL A 54 4.35 19.52 0.54
CA VAL A 54 3.39 19.64 -0.56
C VAL A 54 3.81 18.74 -1.71
N GLY A 55 2.87 17.98 -2.27
CA GLY A 55 3.04 17.33 -3.58
C GLY A 55 2.03 17.89 -4.57
N THR A 56 2.46 18.12 -5.81
CA THR A 56 1.60 18.64 -6.88
C THR A 56 1.75 17.78 -8.13
N GLY A 57 0.69 17.68 -8.93
CA GLY A 57 0.71 16.85 -10.13
C GLY A 57 -0.51 17.01 -11.02
N ASN A 58 -0.36 16.73 -12.31
CA ASN A 58 -1.44 16.91 -13.31
C ASN A 58 -2.58 15.88 -13.15
N SER A 59 -2.36 14.83 -12.36
CA SER A 59 -3.37 13.86 -11.94
C SER A 59 -3.29 13.65 -10.44
N LEU A 60 -4.34 13.08 -9.85
CA LEU A 60 -4.38 12.79 -8.42
C LEU A 60 -3.26 11.81 -8.01
N ALA A 61 -3.01 10.78 -8.81
CA ALA A 61 -1.93 9.82 -8.58
C ALA A 61 -0.54 10.49 -8.66
N ALA A 62 -0.31 11.36 -9.64
CA ALA A 62 0.96 12.07 -9.76
C ALA A 62 1.19 13.04 -8.59
N ALA A 63 0.14 13.72 -8.13
CA ALA A 63 0.23 14.61 -6.97
C ALA A 63 0.50 13.84 -5.68
N TRP A 64 -0.11 12.67 -5.51
CA TRP A 64 0.14 11.78 -4.38
C TRP A 64 1.57 11.25 -4.39
N SER A 65 2.04 10.76 -5.53
CA SER A 65 3.43 10.34 -5.75
C SER A 65 4.41 11.45 -5.36
N ALA A 66 4.21 12.67 -5.87
CA ALA A 66 5.07 13.79 -5.54
C ALA A 66 5.04 14.14 -4.04
N TYR A 67 3.89 13.94 -3.37
CA TYR A 67 3.73 14.22 -1.94
C TYR A 67 4.43 13.17 -1.06
N THR A 68 4.38 11.90 -1.45
CA THR A 68 5.05 10.81 -0.74
C THR A 68 6.54 10.70 -1.09
N GLY A 69 6.98 11.36 -2.16
CA GLY A 69 8.38 11.40 -2.59
C GLY A 69 8.73 10.32 -3.63
N GLY A 70 7.77 9.94 -4.47
CA GLY A 70 7.91 8.83 -5.43
C GLY A 70 7.37 7.51 -4.89
N VAL A 71 7.24 7.38 -3.56
CA VAL A 71 6.61 6.22 -2.90
C VAL A 71 5.10 6.32 -3.09
N VAL A 72 4.62 6.05 -4.30
CA VAL A 72 3.21 5.75 -4.47
C VAL A 72 3.03 4.46 -3.70
N SER A 73 2.34 4.50 -2.54
CA SER A 73 1.61 3.31 -2.04
C SER A 73 0.51 3.01 -3.04
N THR A 74 0.92 2.63 -4.25
CA THR A 74 0.15 1.92 -5.21
C THR A 74 0.09 0.55 -4.58
N THR A 75 -1.11 0.10 -4.27
CA THR A 75 -1.39 -1.30 -3.96
C THR A 75 -1.20 -2.16 -5.22
N THR A 76 -0.04 -2.06 -5.85
CA THR A 76 0.39 -2.84 -7.01
C THR A 76 1.92 -2.87 -6.95
N ASP A 77 2.40 -4.01 -6.44
CA ASP A 77 3.68 -4.68 -6.68
C ASP A 77 4.89 -3.89 -7.23
N GLU A 78 6.03 -4.24 -6.65
CA GLU A 78 7.42 -3.98 -7.11
C GLU A 78 8.12 -2.73 -6.54
N GLU A 79 8.28 -2.67 -5.22
CA GLU A 79 9.55 -2.22 -4.65
C GLU A 79 10.06 -3.34 -3.74
N GLU A 80 11.12 -4.03 -4.19
CA GLU A 80 11.96 -4.91 -3.38
C GLU A 80 12.57 -4.08 -2.25
N GLU A 81 11.80 -3.86 -1.17
CA GLU A 81 12.41 -3.72 0.13
C GLU A 81 13.21 -5.02 0.33
N VAL A 82 14.51 -4.91 0.58
CA VAL A 82 15.33 -6.07 0.94
C VAL A 82 14.90 -6.48 2.35
N VAL A 83 13.69 -7.02 2.47
CA VAL A 83 13.24 -7.77 3.62
C VAL A 83 14.13 -9.00 3.65
N GLU A 84 14.80 -9.24 4.78
CA GLU A 84 15.50 -10.50 5.01
C GLU A 84 14.45 -11.62 5.00
N THR A 85 14.22 -12.19 3.81
CA THR A 85 13.26 -13.26 3.65
C THR A 85 13.93 -14.59 3.97
N GLU A 86 13.23 -15.41 4.74
CA GLU A 86 13.63 -16.77 5.03
C GLU A 86 12.84 -17.73 4.15
N THR A 87 13.53 -18.67 3.49
CA THR A 87 12.87 -19.73 2.74
C THR A 87 12.71 -20.95 3.64
N LEU A 88 11.46 -21.36 3.85
CA LEU A 88 11.08 -22.51 4.67
C LEU A 88 10.36 -23.54 3.79
N SER A 89 10.48 -24.82 4.12
CA SER A 89 9.72 -25.88 3.46
C SER A 89 9.19 -26.85 4.51
N GLY A 90 7.92 -27.21 4.38
CA GLY A 90 7.27 -28.09 5.35
C GLY A 90 5.87 -28.49 4.91
N ALA A 91 5.31 -29.50 5.58
CA ALA A 91 3.91 -29.87 5.41
C ALA A 91 3.01 -28.96 6.26
N ILE A 92 1.86 -28.55 5.73
CA ILE A 92 0.90 -27.75 6.49
C ILE A 92 0.18 -28.62 7.51
N THR A 93 0.20 -28.24 8.78
CA THR A 93 -0.48 -28.98 9.86
C THR A 93 -1.93 -28.55 10.03
N ALA A 94 -2.19 -27.25 9.92
CA ALA A 94 -3.53 -26.66 9.96
C ALA A 94 -3.60 -25.42 9.06
N LEU A 95 -4.77 -25.17 8.48
CA LEU A 95 -5.06 -24.04 7.59
C LEU A 95 -6.45 -23.49 7.93
N GLU A 96 -6.52 -22.20 8.25
CA GLU A 96 -7.75 -21.44 8.46
C GLU A 96 -7.75 -20.22 7.55
N SER A 97 -8.93 -19.67 7.23
CA SER A 97 -9.03 -18.46 6.40
C SER A 97 -10.05 -17.47 6.95
N VAL A 98 -9.73 -16.19 6.87
CA VAL A 98 -10.57 -15.08 7.35
C VAL A 98 -10.58 -13.98 6.30
N VAL A 99 -11.73 -13.35 6.07
CA VAL A 99 -11.83 -12.17 5.21
C VAL A 99 -11.61 -10.92 6.05
N ILE A 100 -10.54 -10.17 5.74
CA ILE A 100 -10.18 -8.90 6.40
C ILE A 100 -10.22 -7.84 5.30
N ASP A 101 -11.02 -6.79 5.49
CA ASP A 101 -11.15 -5.67 4.53
C ASP A 101 -11.50 -6.11 3.08
N GLY A 102 -12.25 -7.21 2.93
CA GLY A 102 -12.65 -7.74 1.62
C GLY A 102 -11.60 -8.62 0.94
N GLU A 103 -10.45 -8.86 1.59
CA GLU A 103 -9.39 -9.76 1.13
C GLU A 103 -9.34 -11.02 2.01
N THR A 104 -9.32 -12.20 1.37
CA THR A 104 -9.15 -13.46 2.09
C THR A 104 -7.70 -13.62 2.52
N THR A 105 -7.50 -13.82 3.83
CA THR A 105 -6.22 -14.09 4.47
C THR A 105 -6.21 -15.50 5.02
N TYR A 106 -5.19 -16.27 4.68
CA TYR A 106 -4.94 -17.64 5.12
C TYR A 106 -3.94 -17.64 6.28
N TYR A 107 -4.27 -18.41 7.32
CA TYR A 107 -3.43 -18.66 8.48
C TYR A 107 -3.08 -20.12 8.50
N PHE A 108 -1.79 -20.47 8.56
CA PHE A 108 -1.38 -21.85 8.62
C PHE A 108 -0.11 -22.06 9.44
N MET A 109 0.12 -23.31 9.83
CA MET A 109 1.30 -23.73 10.57
C MET A 109 2.03 -24.81 9.78
N LEU A 110 3.36 -24.87 9.91
CA LEU A 110 4.19 -25.90 9.28
C LEU A 110 4.51 -27.02 10.28
N GLU A 111 4.71 -28.22 9.75
CA GLU A 111 5.18 -29.36 10.54
C GLU A 111 6.60 -29.11 11.06
N GLY A 112 6.80 -29.24 12.37
CA GLY A 112 8.06 -28.91 13.04
C GLY A 112 8.13 -27.50 13.61
N ASP A 113 7.15 -26.64 13.32
CA ASP A 113 7.05 -25.27 13.84
C ASP A 113 5.60 -24.95 14.25
N ALA A 114 5.22 -25.41 15.44
CA ALA A 114 3.88 -25.25 15.99
C ALA A 114 3.68 -23.92 16.74
N GLU A 115 4.73 -23.12 16.89
CA GLU A 115 4.68 -21.84 17.59
C GLU A 115 4.41 -20.67 16.62
N THR A 116 4.78 -20.83 15.35
CA THR A 116 4.65 -19.78 14.32
C THR A 116 3.39 -19.97 13.48
N ILE A 117 2.55 -18.93 13.44
CA ILE A 117 1.39 -18.86 12.54
C ILE A 117 1.78 -18.02 11.34
N TYR A 118 1.89 -18.66 10.18
CA TYR A 118 2.19 -18.01 8.91
C TYR A 118 0.93 -17.40 8.31
N ILE A 119 1.07 -16.19 7.76
CA ILE A 119 -0.05 -15.40 7.24
C ILE A 119 0.16 -15.14 5.75
N ALA A 120 -0.74 -15.65 4.91
CA ALA A 120 -0.71 -15.49 3.46
C ALA A 120 -1.99 -14.83 2.96
N LYS A 121 -1.87 -13.76 2.17
CA LYS A 121 -3.02 -13.14 1.50
C LYS A 121 -3.33 -13.85 0.20
N VAL A 122 -4.60 -14.02 -0.15
CA VAL A 122 -5.00 -14.67 -1.42
C VAL A 122 -4.45 -13.97 -2.67
N SER A 123 -4.06 -12.70 -2.55
CA SER A 123 -3.42 -11.92 -3.60
C SER A 123 -2.02 -12.42 -3.98
N ILE A 124 -1.26 -13.05 -3.06
CA ILE A 124 0.10 -13.53 -3.33
C ILE A 124 0.09 -14.77 -4.23
N ASP A 125 -0.88 -15.67 -4.02
CA ASP A 125 -1.06 -16.86 -4.85
C ASP A 125 -2.53 -17.28 -4.91
N LYS A 126 -3.06 -17.36 -6.14
CA LYS A 126 -4.44 -17.78 -6.42
C LYS A 126 -4.67 -19.27 -6.16
N GLN A 127 -3.62 -20.06 -5.94
CA GLN A 127 -3.68 -21.47 -5.58
C GLN A 127 -3.90 -21.70 -4.08
N LEU A 128 -3.73 -20.68 -3.23
CA LEU A 128 -3.96 -20.75 -1.78
C LEU A 128 -5.30 -21.41 -1.39
N PRO A 129 -6.46 -21.12 -2.05
CA PRO A 129 -7.71 -21.78 -1.73
C PRO A 129 -7.75 -23.30 -1.97
N PHE A 130 -6.78 -23.84 -2.71
CA PHE A 130 -6.68 -25.26 -3.06
C PHE A 130 -5.65 -26.02 -2.22
N ILE A 131 -4.89 -25.31 -1.38
CA ILE A 131 -3.95 -25.90 -0.44
C ILE A 131 -4.72 -26.46 0.76
N LYS A 132 -4.28 -27.60 1.30
CA LYS A 132 -4.91 -28.30 2.42
C LYS A 132 -3.88 -28.73 3.46
N ALA A 133 -4.35 -29.00 4.67
CA ALA A 133 -3.52 -29.67 5.67
C ALA A 133 -3.00 -31.01 5.12
N GLY A 134 -1.70 -31.26 5.29
CA GLY A 134 -0.95 -32.38 4.74
C GLY A 134 -0.23 -32.08 3.42
N ASP A 135 -0.52 -30.98 2.74
CA ASP A 135 0.23 -30.58 1.55
C ASP A 135 1.62 -30.05 1.93
N SER A 136 2.65 -30.43 1.16
CA SER A 136 3.99 -29.88 1.26
C SER A 136 4.08 -28.57 0.48
N VAL A 137 4.60 -27.54 1.13
CA VAL A 137 4.77 -26.21 0.54
C VAL A 137 6.17 -25.68 0.82
N THR A 138 6.68 -24.87 -0.12
CA THR A 138 7.84 -24.01 0.08
C THR A 138 7.32 -22.59 0.21
N ILE A 139 7.66 -21.91 1.31
CA ILE A 139 7.25 -20.54 1.58
C ILE A 139 8.46 -19.64 1.73
N GLU A 140 8.32 -18.42 1.26
CA GLU A 140 9.24 -17.33 1.53
C GLU A 140 8.56 -16.37 2.50
N VAL A 141 9.19 -16.12 3.64
CA VAL A 141 8.59 -15.38 4.75
C VAL A 141 9.44 -14.20 5.18
N ASP A 142 8.75 -13.12 5.55
CA ASP A 142 9.27 -11.97 6.25
C ASP A 142 8.72 -12.04 7.68
N GLY A 143 9.49 -12.68 8.58
CA GLY A 143 9.01 -13.12 9.89
C GLY A 143 7.86 -14.13 9.77
N ALA A 144 6.64 -13.71 10.13
CA ALA A 144 5.43 -14.55 10.02
C ALA A 144 4.62 -14.27 8.74
N ARG A 145 4.98 -13.24 7.97
CA ARG A 145 4.26 -12.85 6.76
C ARG A 145 4.78 -13.62 5.57
N VAL A 146 3.90 -14.31 4.86
CA VAL A 146 4.26 -15.05 3.64
C VAL A 146 4.28 -14.10 2.47
N VAL A 147 5.43 -14.04 1.80
CA VAL A 147 5.68 -13.23 0.59
C VAL A 147 5.44 -14.07 -0.66
N SER A 148 5.86 -15.35 -0.63
CA SER A 148 5.63 -16.30 -1.71
C SER A 148 5.32 -17.69 -1.15
N ILE A 149 4.49 -18.46 -1.85
CA ILE A 149 4.16 -19.83 -1.50
C ILE A 149 4.09 -20.67 -2.77
N ILE A 150 4.71 -21.85 -2.74
CA ILE A 150 4.69 -22.82 -3.84
C ILE A 150 4.29 -24.16 -3.26
N LYS A 151 3.19 -24.73 -3.77
CA LYS A 151 2.80 -26.11 -3.47
C LYS A 151 3.66 -27.10 -4.27
N GLN A 152 4.22 -28.10 -3.59
CA GLN A 152 5.01 -29.18 -4.19
C GLN A 152 4.15 -30.34 -4.70
#